data_AF-W0I4R6-F1
#
_entry.id   AF-W0I4R6-F1
#
_cell.length_a   1.000
_cell.length_b   1.000
_cell.length_c   1.000
_cell.angle_alpha   90.00
_cell.angle_beta   90.00
_cell.angle_gamma   90.00
#
_symmetry.space_group_name_H-M   'P 1'
#
loop_
_entity.id
_entity.type
_entity.pdbx_description
1 polymer ?
#
loop_
_entity_poly.entity_id
_entity_poly.type
_entity_poly.pdbx_seq_one_letter_code
_entity_poly.pdbx_strand_id
1 'polypeptide(L)'
;MRKSAIILAMLMVFTMIGSPVSASSLGSGTYYHPYPTGVIPGDIVIGHNPTSDLIIPGYWTHTGMIAYYDYSLGEWIVVEATFDGVVLHTLSEFLARYDTVAVLRVNTNDYVRQNAVQFALAQLGKPYDYAWYTKQVYGDSYYCSELVWASYIAAGGPDIDANPGWSWTYAYGVAPQEVYDDSDTYVIYYHSA
;
A
#
# COMPACT_ATOMS: atom_id res chain seq x y z
N MET A 1 -3.73 52.36 -0.80
CA MET A 1 -3.52 51.04 -1.43
C MET A 1 -3.01 50.07 -0.38
N ARG A 2 -3.90 49.28 0.25
CA ARG A 2 -3.53 48.16 1.13
C ARG A 2 -4.13 46.91 0.49
N LYS A 3 -3.27 45.97 0.12
CA LYS A 3 -3.63 44.73 -0.58
C LYS A 3 -4.32 43.80 0.42
N SER A 4 -5.57 43.44 0.14
CA SER A 4 -6.31 42.40 0.85
C SER A 4 -5.72 41.04 0.51
N ALA A 5 -5.32 40.26 1.51
CA ALA A 5 -4.99 38.85 1.35
C ALA A 5 -6.29 38.04 1.43
N ILE A 6 -6.67 37.40 0.32
CA ILE A 6 -7.78 36.44 0.27
C ILE A 6 -7.21 35.10 0.71
N ILE A 7 -7.63 34.61 1.88
CA ILE A 7 -7.39 33.24 2.32
C ILE A 7 -8.45 32.38 1.63
N LEU A 8 -8.03 31.61 0.62
CA LEU A 8 -8.88 30.64 -0.05
C LEU A 8 -8.84 29.33 0.76
N ALA A 9 -9.85 29.11 1.61
CA ALA A 9 -10.06 27.82 2.27
C ALA A 9 -10.57 26.82 1.22
N MET A 10 -9.73 25.84 0.86
CA MET A 10 -10.06 24.80 -0.10
C MET A 10 -10.86 23.70 0.60
N LEU A 11 -12.19 23.81 0.54
CA LEU A 11 -13.12 22.80 1.06
C LEU A 11 -13.17 21.62 0.06
N MET A 12 -12.43 20.53 0.32
CA MET A 12 -12.59 19.30 -0.46
C MET A 12 -13.86 18.58 -0.02
N VAL A 13 -14.87 18.61 -0.89
CA VAL A 13 -16.07 17.78 -0.77
C VAL A 13 -15.77 16.45 -1.46
N PHE A 14 -15.59 15.37 -0.69
CA PHE A 14 -15.55 14.01 -1.23
C PHE A 14 -16.97 13.59 -1.60
N THR A 15 -17.28 13.62 -2.90
CA THR A 15 -18.46 12.93 -3.43
C THR A 15 -18.13 11.45 -3.54
N MET A 16 -18.69 10.65 -2.63
CA MET A 16 -18.71 9.19 -2.70
C MET A 16 -19.47 8.76 -3.96
N ILE A 17 -18.75 8.49 -5.04
CA ILE A 17 -19.27 7.72 -6.17
C ILE A 17 -18.94 6.27 -5.83
N GLY A 18 -19.95 5.50 -5.44
CA GLY A 18 -19.81 4.07 -5.19
C GLY A 18 -19.39 3.36 -6.48
N SER A 19 -18.10 3.08 -6.59
CA SER A 19 -17.59 2.12 -7.57
C SER A 19 -17.98 0.72 -7.09
N PRO A 20 -18.47 -0.17 -7.96
CA PRO A 20 -18.74 -1.54 -7.59
C PRO A 20 -17.42 -2.18 -7.12
N VAL A 21 -17.40 -2.64 -5.86
CA VAL A 21 -16.34 -3.48 -5.31
C VAL A 21 -16.29 -4.73 -6.18
N SER A 22 -15.35 -4.74 -7.12
CA SER A 22 -15.10 -5.88 -8.00
C SER A 22 -13.96 -6.65 -7.36
N ALA A 23 -14.30 -7.83 -6.84
CA ALA A 23 -13.35 -8.75 -6.26
C ALA A 23 -12.62 -9.49 -7.40
N SER A 24 -11.43 -9.04 -7.78
CA SER A 24 -10.50 -9.89 -8.52
C SER A 24 -9.03 -9.65 -8.13
N SER A 25 -8.68 -10.15 -6.95
CA SER A 25 -7.28 -10.47 -6.61
C SER A 25 -7.21 -11.97 -6.36
N LEU A 26 -6.25 -12.65 -6.95
CA LEU A 26 -5.97 -14.09 -6.81
C LEU A 26 -6.11 -14.56 -5.34
N GLY A 27 -7.27 -15.14 -5.00
CA GLY A 27 -7.58 -15.69 -3.68
C GLY A 27 -8.92 -15.21 -3.11
N SER A 28 -9.96 -16.03 -3.24
CA SER A 28 -11.12 -16.01 -2.33
C SER A 28 -10.65 -16.57 -0.99
N GLY A 29 -9.86 -15.82 -0.24
CA GLY A 29 -9.27 -16.33 0.99
C GLY A 29 -10.29 -16.40 2.12
N THR A 30 -10.26 -17.52 2.83
CA THR A 30 -11.06 -17.83 4.02
C THR A 30 -10.19 -17.83 5.28
N TYR A 31 -9.02 -17.19 5.24
CA TYR A 31 -8.08 -17.20 6.36
C TYR A 31 -8.56 -16.27 7.46
N TYR A 32 -8.37 -16.71 8.70
CA TYR A 32 -8.69 -15.91 9.87
C TYR A 32 -7.42 -15.43 10.54
N HIS A 33 -7.34 -14.12 10.74
CA HIS A 33 -6.28 -13.48 11.49
C HIS A 33 -6.91 -12.62 12.60
N PRO A 34 -6.35 -12.63 13.82
CA PRO A 34 -6.70 -11.61 14.81
C PRO A 34 -6.57 -10.21 14.23
N TYR A 35 -7.54 -9.33 14.46
CA TYR A 35 -7.48 -8.01 13.88
C TYR A 35 -6.32 -7.20 14.52
N PRO A 36 -5.41 -6.59 13.73
CA PRO A 36 -4.27 -5.88 14.28
C PRO A 36 -4.70 -4.62 15.04
N THR A 37 -4.07 -4.37 16.18
CA THR A 37 -4.30 -3.17 17.00
C THR A 37 -3.16 -2.18 16.90
N GLY A 38 -3.42 -0.89 17.11
CA GLY A 38 -2.39 0.15 17.11
C GLY A 38 -1.87 0.51 15.72
N VAL A 39 -2.59 0.11 14.67
CA VAL A 39 -2.36 0.51 13.28
C VAL A 39 -2.63 2.01 13.11
N ILE A 40 -1.88 2.68 12.25
CA ILE A 40 -2.04 4.09 11.89
C ILE A 40 -1.95 4.28 10.37
N PRO A 41 -2.45 5.41 9.82
CA PRO A 41 -2.22 5.76 8.41
C PRO A 41 -0.73 5.74 8.04
N GLY A 42 -0.43 5.14 6.89
CA GLY A 42 0.91 4.93 6.37
C GLY A 42 1.55 3.59 6.76
N ASP A 43 1.00 2.87 7.75
CA ASP A 43 1.43 1.49 7.99
C ASP A 43 1.22 0.64 6.72
N ILE A 44 2.12 -0.31 6.49
CA ILE A 44 2.13 -1.16 5.30
C ILE A 44 1.56 -2.51 5.71
N VAL A 45 0.56 -3.02 4.99
CA VAL A 45 0.04 -4.37 5.20
C VAL A 45 0.57 -5.27 4.09
N ILE A 46 1.11 -6.43 4.47
CA ILE A 46 1.77 -7.35 3.55
C ILE A 46 1.22 -8.76 3.75
N GLY A 47 1.08 -9.49 2.64
CA GLY A 47 0.41 -10.79 2.58
C GLY A 47 1.19 -11.82 1.77
N HIS A 48 1.20 -13.04 2.27
CA HIS A 48 1.75 -14.23 1.65
C HIS A 48 0.62 -15.10 1.08
N ASN A 49 0.79 -15.56 -0.15
CA ASN A 49 -0.13 -16.51 -0.76
C ASN A 49 0.69 -17.65 -1.37
N PRO A 50 0.57 -18.90 -0.86
CA PRO A 50 1.37 -20.05 -1.32
C PRO A 50 1.26 -20.33 -2.82
N THR A 51 0.18 -19.87 -3.47
CA THR A 51 -0.02 -20.05 -4.91
C THR A 51 0.69 -18.99 -5.75
N SER A 52 0.95 -17.80 -5.21
CA SER A 52 1.58 -16.67 -5.92
C SER A 52 3.11 -16.59 -5.70
N ASP A 53 3.65 -17.26 -4.68
CA ASP A 53 5.11 -17.40 -4.42
C ASP A 53 5.92 -17.90 -5.61
N LEU A 54 5.27 -18.64 -6.51
CA LEU A 54 5.95 -19.23 -7.68
C LEU A 54 6.30 -18.18 -8.73
N ILE A 55 5.73 -16.98 -8.63
CA ILE A 55 5.81 -15.94 -9.66
C ILE A 55 6.37 -14.63 -9.09
N ILE A 56 6.11 -14.34 -7.82
CA ILE A 56 6.58 -13.12 -7.14
C ILE A 56 7.80 -13.49 -6.30
N PRO A 57 9.00 -12.98 -6.61
CA PRO A 57 10.20 -13.39 -5.89
C PRO A 57 10.16 -12.96 -4.42
N GLY A 58 10.48 -13.90 -3.52
CA GLY A 58 10.43 -13.72 -2.08
C GLY A 58 9.30 -14.51 -1.42
N TYR A 59 9.18 -14.40 -0.10
CA TYR A 59 8.09 -15.02 0.66
C TYR A 59 6.83 -14.16 0.60
N TRP A 60 6.96 -12.84 0.66
CA TRP A 60 5.81 -11.95 0.60
C TRP A 60 5.36 -11.68 -0.84
N THR A 61 4.07 -11.89 -1.09
CA THR A 61 3.50 -11.87 -2.45
C THR A 61 2.72 -10.62 -2.80
N HIS A 62 2.26 -9.87 -1.80
CA HIS A 62 1.43 -8.69 -2.05
C HIS A 62 1.52 -7.71 -0.90
N THR A 63 1.34 -6.43 -1.20
CA THR A 63 1.39 -5.37 -0.20
C THR A 63 0.44 -4.23 -0.54
N GLY A 64 -0.05 -3.55 0.49
CA GLY A 64 -0.84 -2.33 0.42
C GLY A 64 -0.48 -1.37 1.55
N MET A 65 -1.12 -0.20 1.57
CA MET A 65 -0.90 0.83 2.60
C MET A 65 -2.21 1.11 3.34
N ILE A 66 -2.15 1.16 4.67
CA ILE A 66 -3.26 1.60 5.50
C ILE A 66 -3.47 3.10 5.27
N ALA A 67 -4.63 3.46 4.73
CA ALA A 67 -4.94 4.82 4.34
C ALA A 67 -5.64 5.61 5.45
N TYR A 68 -6.80 5.13 5.91
CA TYR A 68 -7.61 5.80 6.92
C TYR A 68 -8.54 4.82 7.63
N TYR A 69 -9.10 5.23 8.77
CA TYR A 69 -10.14 4.48 9.46
C TYR A 69 -11.51 4.99 9.03
N ASP A 70 -12.34 4.10 8.49
CA ASP A 70 -13.73 4.38 8.15
C ASP A 70 -14.62 4.09 9.36
N TYR A 71 -15.07 5.15 10.04
CA TYR A 71 -15.93 5.05 11.22
C TYR A 71 -17.33 4.50 10.92
N SER A 72 -17.80 4.56 9.67
CA SER A 72 -19.11 4.01 9.29
C SER A 72 -19.07 2.49 9.16
N LEU A 73 -17.93 1.95 8.76
CA LEU A 73 -17.68 0.51 8.65
C LEU A 73 -17.07 -0.07 9.92
N GLY A 74 -16.40 0.75 10.73
CA GLY A 74 -15.62 0.29 11.87
C GLY A 74 -14.36 -0.45 11.43
N GLU A 75 -13.75 -0.03 10.33
CA GLU A 75 -12.67 -0.75 9.64
C GLU A 75 -11.55 0.20 9.19
N TRP A 76 -10.31 -0.29 9.19
CA TRP A 76 -9.24 0.34 8.44
C TRP A 76 -9.40 0.08 6.94
N ILE A 77 -9.10 1.10 6.15
CA ILE A 77 -9.09 1.02 4.69
C ILE A 77 -7.65 0.93 4.20
N VAL A 78 -7.41 0.00 3.28
CA VAL A 78 -6.15 -0.24 2.59
C VAL A 78 -6.26 0.31 1.18
N VAL A 79 -5.28 1.11 0.76
CA VAL A 79 -5.05 1.42 -0.65
C VAL A 79 -3.98 0.49 -1.21
N GLU A 80 -4.25 -0.14 -2.34
CA GLU A 80 -3.37 -1.14 -2.94
C GLU A 80 -3.54 -1.19 -4.46
N ALA A 81 -2.49 -1.61 -5.17
CA ALA A 81 -2.59 -1.93 -6.59
C ALA A 81 -2.83 -3.44 -6.76
N THR A 82 -3.99 -3.82 -7.27
CA THR A 82 -4.34 -5.21 -7.64
C THR A 82 -4.46 -5.33 -9.15
N PHE A 83 -4.78 -6.52 -9.68
CA PHE A 83 -5.04 -6.67 -11.13
C PHE A 83 -6.19 -5.79 -11.65
N ASP A 84 -7.07 -5.30 -10.77
CA ASP A 84 -8.12 -4.32 -11.08
C ASP A 84 -7.64 -2.86 -11.10
N GLY A 85 -6.35 -2.62 -10.81
CA GLY A 85 -5.74 -1.31 -10.67
C GLY A 85 -5.57 -0.86 -9.22
N VAL A 86 -5.35 0.44 -9.01
CA VAL A 86 -5.25 1.03 -7.67
C VAL A 86 -6.64 1.21 -7.09
N VAL A 87 -6.93 0.45 -6.03
CA VAL A 87 -8.26 0.31 -5.43
C VAL A 87 -8.20 0.45 -3.90
N LEU A 88 -9.38 0.49 -3.28
CA LEU A 88 -9.55 0.44 -1.83
C LEU A 88 -10.21 -0.88 -1.43
N HIS A 89 -9.68 -1.51 -0.38
CA HIS A 89 -10.33 -2.62 0.33
C HIS A 89 -10.29 -2.37 1.82
N THR A 90 -11.16 -3.02 2.58
CA THR A 90 -11.03 -3.05 4.04
C THR A 90 -9.80 -3.87 4.45
N LEU A 91 -9.25 -3.58 5.62
CA LEU A 91 -8.15 -4.36 6.19
C LEU A 91 -8.59 -5.81 6.43
N SER A 92 -9.82 -6.03 6.89
CA SER A 92 -10.38 -7.37 7.02
C SER A 92 -10.40 -8.15 5.70
N GLU A 93 -10.83 -7.52 4.59
CA GLU A 93 -10.76 -8.14 3.26
C GLU A 93 -9.32 -8.44 2.84
N PHE A 94 -8.38 -7.52 3.07
CA PHE A 94 -6.96 -7.77 2.78
C PHE A 94 -6.46 -8.99 3.55
N LEU A 95 -6.65 -9.02 4.88
CA LEU A 95 -6.14 -10.06 5.76
C LEU A 95 -6.69 -11.44 5.38
N ALA A 96 -7.97 -11.53 5.00
CA ALA A 96 -8.60 -12.80 4.68
C ALA A 96 -8.00 -13.51 3.45
N ARG A 97 -7.33 -12.77 2.55
CA ARG A 97 -6.79 -13.29 1.28
C ARG A 97 -5.49 -14.10 1.40
N TYR A 98 -4.78 -13.98 2.51
CA TYR A 98 -3.41 -14.47 2.67
C TYR A 98 -3.33 -15.46 3.83
N ASP A 99 -2.50 -16.50 3.72
CA ASP A 99 -2.31 -17.47 4.81
C ASP A 99 -1.38 -16.91 5.90
N THR A 100 -0.47 -16.00 5.52
CA THR A 100 0.39 -15.26 6.44
C THR A 100 0.35 -13.78 6.13
N VAL A 101 0.31 -12.96 7.17
CA VAL A 101 0.20 -11.50 7.07
C VAL A 101 1.14 -10.82 8.06
N ALA A 102 1.58 -9.62 7.70
CA ALA A 102 2.22 -8.71 8.63
C ALA A 102 1.73 -7.27 8.41
N VAL A 103 1.87 -6.45 9.47
CA VAL A 103 1.79 -4.99 9.34
C VAL A 103 3.16 -4.42 9.72
N LEU A 104 3.70 -3.61 8.84
CA LEU A 104 4.97 -2.92 9.00
C LEU A 104 4.71 -1.44 9.27
N ARG A 105 5.56 -0.82 10.07
CA ARG A 105 5.62 0.63 10.23
C ARG A 105 6.94 1.15 9.71
N VAL A 106 6.86 2.22 8.92
CA VAL A 106 8.05 2.92 8.42
C VAL A 106 8.59 3.85 9.50
N ASN A 107 9.89 3.79 9.76
CA ASN A 107 10.65 4.60 10.69
C ASN A 107 10.83 6.03 10.17
N THR A 108 9.72 6.76 10.15
CA THR A 108 9.65 8.17 9.76
C THR A 108 8.69 8.93 10.67
N ASN A 109 8.46 10.21 10.40
CA ASN A 109 7.50 11.02 11.13
C ASN A 109 6.07 10.92 10.55
N ASP A 110 5.07 11.35 11.32
CA ASP A 110 3.66 11.28 10.90
C ASP A 110 3.37 12.10 9.64
N TYR A 111 4.08 13.22 9.44
CA TYR A 111 3.88 14.07 8.26
C TYR A 111 4.23 13.33 6.97
N VAL A 112 5.36 12.60 6.96
CA VAL A 112 5.75 11.75 5.82
C VAL A 112 4.74 10.63 5.59
N ARG A 113 4.33 9.91 6.64
CA ARG A 113 3.31 8.85 6.54
C ARG A 113 2.00 9.36 5.92
N GLN A 114 1.51 10.50 6.41
CA GLN A 114 0.28 11.11 5.89
C GLN A 114 0.43 11.52 4.43
N ASN A 115 1.56 12.13 4.05
CA ASN A 115 1.83 12.48 2.66
C ASN A 115 1.94 11.25 1.74
N ALA A 116 2.51 10.15 2.22
CA ALA A 116 2.57 8.89 1.48
C ALA A 116 1.16 8.36 1.22
N VAL A 117 0.27 8.38 2.23
CA VAL A 117 -1.14 8.04 2.07
C VAL A 117 -1.83 8.95 1.04
N GLN A 118 -1.61 10.27 1.10
CA GLN A 118 -2.21 11.19 0.13
C GLN A 118 -1.73 10.90 -1.29
N PHE A 119 -0.45 10.58 -1.46
CA PHE A 119 0.09 10.17 -2.75
C PHE A 119 -0.60 8.91 -3.26
N ALA A 120 -0.68 7.85 -2.44
CA ALA A 120 -1.30 6.59 -2.80
C ALA A 120 -2.78 6.77 -3.19
N LEU A 121 -3.54 7.53 -2.41
CA LEU A 121 -4.95 7.85 -2.69
C LEU A 121 -5.12 8.64 -3.99
N ALA A 122 -4.17 9.51 -4.34
CA ALA A 122 -4.20 10.23 -5.61
C ALA A 122 -3.95 9.33 -6.83
N GLN A 123 -3.52 8.07 -6.63
CA GLN A 123 -3.34 7.09 -7.71
C GLN A 123 -4.59 6.23 -7.95
N LEU A 124 -5.65 6.38 -7.15
CA LEU A 124 -6.88 5.58 -7.29
C LEU A 124 -7.41 5.59 -8.73
N GLY A 125 -7.73 4.39 -9.23
CA GLY A 125 -8.24 4.16 -10.58
C GLY A 125 -7.15 4.01 -11.67
N LYS A 126 -5.87 4.18 -11.35
CA LYS A 126 -4.79 3.84 -12.29
C LYS A 126 -4.71 2.32 -12.52
N PRO A 127 -4.40 1.87 -13.74
CA PRO A 127 -4.27 0.45 -14.05
C PRO A 127 -3.09 -0.22 -13.32
N TYR A 128 -3.16 -1.55 -13.23
CA TYR A 128 -2.07 -2.37 -12.72
C TYR A 128 -0.88 -2.36 -13.68
N ASP A 129 0.33 -2.26 -13.13
CA ASP A 129 1.56 -2.40 -13.90
C ASP A 129 2.01 -3.87 -13.94
N TYR A 130 2.19 -4.40 -15.15
CA TYR A 130 2.67 -5.77 -15.37
C TYR A 130 4.19 -5.81 -15.58
N ALA A 131 4.87 -4.67 -15.65
CA ALA A 131 6.31 -4.54 -15.81
C ALA A 131 7.04 -4.53 -14.46
N TRP A 132 7.00 -5.65 -13.73
CA TRP A 132 7.55 -5.78 -12.37
C TRP A 132 9.09 -5.67 -12.27
N TYR A 133 9.78 -5.49 -13.38
CA TYR A 133 11.24 -5.42 -13.46
C TYR A 133 11.79 -3.98 -13.42
N THR A 134 10.90 -2.99 -13.33
CA THR A 134 11.21 -1.56 -13.15
C THR A 134 10.28 -0.95 -12.10
N LYS A 135 10.59 0.26 -11.64
CA LYS A 135 9.72 1.04 -10.76
C LYS A 135 9.82 2.52 -11.09
N GLN A 136 8.75 3.27 -10.83
CA GLN A 136 8.66 4.71 -11.04
C GLN A 136 7.92 5.39 -9.90
N VAL A 137 8.35 6.60 -9.55
CA VAL A 137 7.64 7.42 -8.55
C VAL A 137 6.35 7.99 -9.14
N TYR A 138 6.38 8.46 -10.38
CA TYR A 138 5.23 9.06 -11.07
C TYR A 138 4.92 8.29 -12.34
N GLY A 139 4.19 7.19 -12.21
CA GLY A 139 3.77 6.32 -13.32
C GLY A 139 2.31 6.51 -13.71
N ASP A 140 1.96 6.05 -14.91
CA ASP A 140 0.57 5.90 -15.37
C ASP A 140 -0.08 4.60 -14.87
N SER A 141 0.73 3.67 -14.35
CA SER A 141 0.36 2.39 -13.73
C SER A 141 1.25 2.12 -12.53
N TYR A 142 0.79 1.26 -11.62
CA TYR A 142 1.61 0.75 -10.49
C TYR A 142 1.33 -0.73 -10.24
N TYR A 143 2.35 -1.48 -9.82
CA TYR A 143 2.15 -2.76 -9.11
C TYR A 143 2.18 -2.56 -7.58
N CYS A 144 1.88 -3.62 -6.84
CA CYS A 144 1.55 -3.55 -5.41
C CYS A 144 2.65 -2.87 -4.56
N SER A 145 3.87 -3.39 -4.58
CA SER A 145 5.02 -2.86 -3.84
C SER A 145 5.57 -1.57 -4.43
N GLU A 146 5.46 -1.37 -5.74
CA GLU A 146 5.82 -0.11 -6.38
C GLU A 146 4.97 1.05 -5.86
N LEU A 147 3.64 0.87 -5.77
CA LEU A 147 2.74 1.90 -5.26
C LEU A 147 3.17 2.33 -3.85
N VAL A 148 3.48 1.36 -2.98
CA VAL A 148 3.89 1.61 -1.58
C VAL A 148 5.23 2.34 -1.54
N TRP A 149 6.23 1.85 -2.28
CA TRP A 149 7.55 2.48 -2.39
C TRP A 149 7.46 3.90 -2.94
N ALA A 150 6.78 4.09 -4.08
CA ALA A 150 6.60 5.38 -4.74
C ALA A 150 5.92 6.40 -3.83
N SER A 151 4.96 5.95 -3.01
CA SER A 151 4.27 6.79 -2.02
C SER A 151 5.23 7.37 -0.99
N TYR A 152 6.13 6.56 -0.45
CA TYR A 152 7.12 7.03 0.52
C TYR A 152 8.19 7.92 -0.12
N ILE A 153 8.67 7.60 -1.32
CA ILE A 153 9.60 8.46 -2.05
C ILE A 153 8.97 9.83 -2.37
N ALA A 154 7.75 9.84 -2.90
CA ALA A 154 7.04 11.08 -3.24
C ALA A 154 6.76 11.97 -2.00
N ALA A 155 6.60 11.35 -0.83
CA ALA A 155 6.43 12.03 0.44
C ALA A 155 7.72 12.62 1.02
N GLY A 156 8.88 12.38 0.39
CA GLY A 156 10.20 12.72 0.94
C GLY A 156 10.61 11.82 2.11
N GLY A 157 10.09 10.59 2.14
CA GLY A 157 10.40 9.57 3.13
C GLY A 157 11.65 8.75 2.79
N PRO A 158 11.93 7.71 3.61
CA PRO A 158 13.00 6.77 3.33
C PRO A 158 12.74 5.95 2.07
N ASP A 159 13.81 5.46 1.45
CA ASP A 159 13.76 4.49 0.37
C ASP A 159 13.57 3.10 0.95
N ILE A 160 12.32 2.65 1.04
CA ILE A 160 11.93 1.35 1.61
C ILE A 160 12.12 0.18 0.61
N ASP A 161 13.19 0.25 -0.17
CA ASP A 161 13.66 -0.83 -1.01
C ASP A 161 15.03 -1.28 -0.51
N ALA A 162 15.09 -2.49 0.05
CA ALA A 162 16.32 -3.07 0.56
C ALA A 162 17.43 -3.22 -0.51
N ASN A 163 17.09 -3.25 -1.81
CA ASN A 163 18.06 -3.29 -2.91
C ASN A 163 17.69 -2.28 -4.03
N PRO A 164 17.87 -0.97 -3.82
CA PRO A 164 17.35 0.10 -4.70
C PRO A 164 18.00 0.18 -6.10
N GLY A 165 18.91 -0.74 -6.41
CA GLY A 165 19.62 -0.85 -7.68
C GLY A 165 19.30 -2.15 -8.41
N TRP A 166 20.19 -2.56 -9.31
CA TRP A 166 20.02 -3.84 -10.00
C TRP A 166 20.23 -5.02 -9.04
N SER A 167 19.26 -5.93 -8.99
CA SER A 167 19.45 -7.28 -8.43
C SER A 167 19.06 -8.35 -9.47
N TRP A 168 19.70 -9.52 -9.39
CA TRP A 168 19.34 -10.64 -10.28
C TRP A 168 17.93 -11.20 -9.99
N THR A 169 17.41 -10.95 -8.80
CA THR A 169 16.11 -11.43 -8.35
C THR A 169 14.98 -10.47 -8.74
N TYR A 170 15.22 -9.17 -8.64
CA TYR A 170 14.18 -8.13 -8.74
C TYR A 170 14.40 -7.16 -9.91
N ALA A 171 15.50 -7.31 -10.67
CA ALA A 171 15.93 -6.37 -11.69
C ALA A 171 16.07 -4.95 -11.11
N TYR A 172 15.32 -3.96 -11.63
CA TYR A 172 15.20 -2.61 -11.07
C TYR A 172 13.83 -2.37 -10.43
N GLY A 173 13.06 -3.44 -10.19
CA GLY A 173 11.79 -3.36 -9.47
C GLY A 173 12.00 -3.24 -7.97
N VAL A 174 10.90 -3.27 -7.23
CA VAL A 174 10.89 -3.38 -5.76
C VAL A 174 9.86 -4.43 -5.38
N ALA A 175 10.27 -5.55 -4.80
CA ALA A 175 9.33 -6.61 -4.38
C ALA A 175 8.73 -6.35 -2.99
N PRO A 176 7.57 -6.94 -2.65
CA PRO A 176 7.04 -6.89 -1.28
C PRO A 176 8.05 -7.40 -0.25
N GLN A 177 8.85 -8.41 -0.61
CA GLN A 177 9.93 -8.91 0.23
C GLN A 177 10.98 -7.84 0.55
N GLU A 178 11.33 -6.98 -0.41
CA GLU A 178 12.32 -5.91 -0.20
C GLU A 178 11.78 -4.84 0.74
N VAL A 179 10.48 -4.54 0.66
CA VAL A 179 9.81 -3.64 1.61
C VAL A 179 9.83 -4.23 3.03
N TYR A 180 9.65 -5.55 3.17
CA TYR A 180 9.69 -6.23 4.47
C TYR A 180 11.09 -6.30 5.08
N ASP A 181 12.11 -6.52 4.24
CA ASP A 181 13.50 -6.67 4.69
C ASP A 181 14.21 -5.32 4.89
N ASP A 182 13.61 -4.21 4.44
CA ASP A 182 14.20 -2.89 4.53
C ASP A 182 14.33 -2.39 5.98
N SER A 183 15.49 -1.83 6.30
CA SER A 183 15.85 -1.40 7.67
C SER A 183 15.08 -0.17 8.17
N ASP A 184 14.44 0.57 7.28
CA ASP A 184 13.53 1.66 7.63
C ASP A 184 12.10 1.17 7.89
N THR A 185 11.85 -0.14 7.85
CA THR A 185 10.57 -0.72 8.28
C THR A 185 10.75 -1.63 9.50
N TYR A 186 9.69 -1.78 10.28
CA TYR A 186 9.66 -2.74 11.37
C TYR A 186 8.27 -3.34 11.56
N VAL A 187 8.23 -4.62 11.91
CA VAL A 187 6.99 -5.37 12.13
C VAL A 187 6.30 -4.90 13.41
N ILE A 188 5.02 -4.53 13.31
CA ILE A 188 4.15 -4.22 14.45
C ILE A 188 3.07 -5.29 14.68
N TYR A 189 2.83 -6.13 13.68
CA TYR A 189 1.88 -7.24 13.74
C TYR A 189 2.32 -8.34 12.78
N TYR A 190 2.13 -9.59 13.19
CA TYR A 190 2.40 -10.78 12.37
C TYR A 190 1.46 -11.91 12.79
N HIS A 191 0.90 -12.64 11.82
CA HIS A 191 0.12 -13.85 12.05
C HIS A 191 0.16 -14.78 10.85
N SER A 192 0.22 -16.08 11.10
CA SER A 192 0.10 -17.16 10.11
C SER A 192 -1.04 -18.09 10.55
N ALA A 193 -1.95 -18.41 9.64
CA ALA A 193 -3.23 -19.09 9.91
C ALA A 193 -3.19 -20.62 9.76
#